data_AF-A0A2E1M7U0-F1
#
_entry.id   AF-A0A2E1M7U0-F1
#
_cell.length_a   1.000
_cell.length_b   1.000
_cell.length_c   1.000
_cell.angle_alpha   90.00
_cell.angle_beta   90.00
_cell.angle_gamma   90.00
#
_symmetry.space_group_name_H-M   'P 1'
#
loop_
_entity.id
_entity.type
_entity.pdbx_description
1 polymer ?
#
loop_
_entity_poly.entity_id
_entity_poly.type
_entity_poly.pdbx_seq_one_letter_code
_entity_poly.pdbx_strand_id
1 'polypeptide(L)'
;MTSEEYGNRLPTWFHRANWAGGALACFAIGAYPLWQWGGGWGTGLWALFWVFMGAGAANNARLGLNSIHIPARFRKKEGSARNKASGA
;
A
#
# COMPACT_ATOMS: atom_id res chain seq x y z
N MET A 1 21.79 12.98 -5.04
CA MET A 1 20.66 12.07 -4.95
C MET A 1 19.63 12.44 -6.01
N THR A 2 19.31 11.52 -6.91
CA THR A 2 18.42 11.74 -8.07
C THR A 2 16.98 11.53 -7.63
N SER A 3 16.02 12.08 -8.37
CA SER A 3 14.58 11.92 -8.11
C SER A 3 14.07 10.46 -8.08
N GLU A 4 14.94 9.48 -8.34
CA GLU A 4 14.73 8.04 -8.18
C GLU A 4 14.95 7.54 -6.73
N GLU A 5 15.66 8.28 -5.88
CA GLU A 5 15.93 7.86 -4.49
C GLU A 5 14.78 8.18 -3.52
N TYR A 6 13.93 9.17 -3.84
CA TYR A 6 12.80 9.54 -2.99
C TYR A 6 11.64 8.53 -3.06
N GLY A 7 11.44 7.91 -4.24
CA GLY A 7 10.52 6.78 -4.44
C GLY A 7 11.01 5.46 -3.84
N ASN A 8 12.25 5.47 -3.31
CA ASN A 8 12.95 4.39 -2.62
C ASN A 8 13.12 4.66 -1.11
N ARG A 9 12.42 5.65 -0.53
CA ARG A 9 12.61 6.00 0.90
C ARG A 9 12.12 4.95 1.89
N LEU A 10 11.22 4.07 1.48
CA LEU A 10 10.85 2.91 2.27
C LEU A 10 11.31 1.66 1.54
N PRO A 11 12.04 0.78 2.23
CA PRO A 11 12.53 -0.44 1.60
C PRO A 11 11.36 -1.27 1.10
N THR A 12 11.53 -1.97 -0.01
CA THR A 12 10.46 -2.73 -0.69
C THR A 12 9.71 -3.65 0.28
N TRP A 13 10.38 -4.24 1.28
CA TRP A 13 9.74 -5.05 2.31
C TRP A 13 8.65 -4.32 3.09
N PHE A 14 8.77 -3.01 3.32
CA PHE A 14 7.76 -2.21 4.00
C PHE A 14 6.51 -2.04 3.14
N HIS A 15 6.68 -1.79 1.83
CA HIS A 15 5.56 -1.75 0.90
C HIS A 15 4.87 -3.11 0.80
N ARG A 16 5.64 -4.20 0.76
CA ARG A 16 5.10 -5.56 0.82
C ARG A 16 4.32 -5.81 2.11
N ALA A 17 4.86 -5.40 3.26
CA ALA A 17 4.20 -5.55 4.55
C ALA A 17 2.91 -4.72 4.66
N ASN A 18 2.92 -3.49 4.14
CA ASN A 18 1.73 -2.64 4.11
C ASN A 18 0.61 -3.26 3.27
N TRP A 19 0.95 -3.75 2.07
CA TRP A 19 -0.01 -4.43 1.21
C TRP A 19 -0.49 -5.77 1.81
N ALA A 20 0.41 -6.53 2.44
CA ALA A 20 0.06 -7.77 3.14
C ALA A 20 -0.87 -7.50 4.34
N GLY A 21 -0.61 -6.45 5.12
CA GLY A 21 -1.48 -6.00 6.20
C GLY A 21 -2.86 -5.57 5.69
N GLY A 22 -2.91 -4.83 4.58
CA GLY A 22 -4.16 -4.49 3.90
C GLY A 22 -4.94 -5.72 3.44
N ALA A 23 -4.25 -6.71 2.87
CA ALA A 23 -4.88 -7.98 2.46
C ALA A 23 -5.48 -8.72 3.66
N LEU A 24 -4.71 -8.83 4.75
CA LEU A 24 -5.12 -9.51 5.98
C LEU A 24 -6.32 -8.80 6.63
N ALA A 25 -6.32 -7.47 6.67
CA ALA A 25 -7.46 -6.68 7.13
C ALA A 25 -8.71 -6.91 6.27
N CYS A 26 -8.56 -6.97 4.94
CA CYS A 26 -9.69 -7.26 4.05
C CYS A 26 -10.28 -8.64 4.35
N PHE A 27 -9.45 -9.68 4.46
CA PHE A 27 -9.94 -11.03 4.78
C PHE A 27 -10.61 -11.10 6.16
N ALA A 28 -10.05 -10.43 7.17
CA ALA A 28 -10.63 -10.39 8.52
C ALA A 28 -12.01 -9.70 8.53
N ILE A 29 -12.16 -8.57 7.83
CA ILE A 29 -13.45 -7.87 7.71
C ILE A 29 -14.46 -8.69 6.89
N GLY A 30 -14.00 -9.36 5.83
CA GLY A 30 -14.84 -10.25 5.03
C GLY A 30 -15.36 -11.44 5.82
N ALA A 31 -14.56 -11.98 6.74
CA ALA A 31 -14.92 -13.11 7.60
C ALA A 31 -15.77 -12.70 8.83
N TYR A 32 -15.73 -11.44 9.24
CA TYR A 32 -16.42 -10.94 10.44
C TYR A 32 -17.92 -11.32 10.51
N PRO A 33 -18.74 -11.07 9.46
CA PRO A 33 -20.16 -11.38 9.55
C PRO A 33 -20.48 -12.87 9.44
N LEU A 34 -19.57 -13.69 8.88
CA LEU A 34 -19.70 -15.16 8.92
C LEU A 34 -19.58 -15.69 10.36
N TRP A 35 -18.78 -15.02 11.20
CA TRP A 35 -18.62 -15.39 12.60
C TRP A 35 -19.74 -14.85 13.50
N GLN A 36 -20.25 -13.64 13.24
CA GLN A 36 -21.21 -12.97 14.12
C GLN A 36 -22.69 -13.14 13.74
N TRP A 37 -23.04 -13.11 12.45
CA TRP A 37 -24.43 -12.90 12.02
C TRP A 37 -25.02 -14.04 11.17
N GLY A 38 -24.22 -15.06 10.87
CA GLY A 38 -24.67 -16.23 10.09
C GLY A 38 -24.73 -15.99 8.58
N GLY A 39 -25.22 -17.02 7.86
CA GLY A 39 -25.19 -17.09 6.40
C GLY A 39 -26.42 -16.48 5.74
N GLY A 40 -26.20 -15.52 4.86
CA GLY A 40 -27.20 -14.94 3.95
C GLY A 40 -26.55 -14.38 2.68
N TRP A 41 -27.35 -14.07 1.66
CA TRP A 41 -26.85 -13.55 0.39
C TRP A 41 -26.05 -12.25 0.54
N GLY A 42 -26.46 -11.37 1.47
CA GLY A 42 -25.70 -10.16 1.82
C GLY A 42 -24.33 -10.47 2.43
N THR A 43 -24.25 -11.46 3.31
CA THR A 43 -22.98 -11.96 3.89
C THR A 43 -22.08 -12.53 2.81
N GLY A 44 -22.66 -13.27 1.85
CA GLY A 44 -21.94 -13.82 0.70
C GLY A 44 -21.32 -12.73 -0.16
N LEU A 45 -22.11 -11.72 -0.58
CA LEU A 45 -21.62 -10.60 -1.39
C LEU A 45 -20.57 -9.76 -0.64
N TRP A 46 -20.76 -9.55 0.66
CA TRP A 46 -19.79 -8.88 1.52
C TRP A 46 -18.46 -9.64 1.55
N ALA A 47 -18.49 -10.92 1.90
CA ALA A 47 -17.29 -11.75 1.97
C ALA A 47 -16.57 -11.79 0.61
N LEU A 48 -17.32 -11.92 -0.49
CA LEU A 48 -16.77 -11.93 -1.84
C LEU A 48 -16.06 -10.61 -2.17
N PHE A 49 -16.69 -9.46 -1.90
CA PHE A 49 -16.10 -8.14 -2.12
C PHE A 49 -14.76 -7.98 -1.39
N TRP A 50 -14.73 -8.33 -0.11
CA TRP A 50 -13.52 -8.22 0.71
C TRP A 50 -12.44 -9.22 0.33
N VAL A 51 -12.82 -10.41 -0.15
CA VAL A 51 -11.88 -11.39 -0.70
C VAL A 51 -11.22 -10.85 -1.98
N PHE A 52 -11.98 -10.27 -2.90
CA PHE A 52 -11.44 -9.66 -4.11
C PHE A 52 -10.48 -8.49 -3.80
N MET A 53 -10.87 -7.61 -2.87
CA MET A 53 -10.02 -6.53 -2.39
C MET A 53 -8.73 -7.05 -1.72
N GLY A 54 -8.86 -8.08 -0.87
CA GLY A 54 -7.73 -8.72 -0.20
C GLY A 54 -6.77 -9.40 -1.18
N ALA A 55 -7.28 -10.08 -2.20
CA ALA A 55 -6.49 -10.69 -3.26
C ALA A 55 -5.73 -9.64 -4.10
N GLY A 56 -6.38 -8.51 -4.43
CA GLY A 56 -5.72 -7.39 -5.10
C GLY A 56 -4.57 -6.80 -4.26
N ALA A 57 -4.81 -6.60 -2.97
CA ALA A 57 -3.77 -6.15 -2.04
C ALA A 57 -2.63 -7.18 -1.91
N ALA A 58 -2.92 -8.48 -1.85
CA ALA A 58 -1.90 -9.53 -1.81
C ALA A 58 -1.06 -9.58 -3.09
N ASN A 59 -1.67 -9.37 -4.27
CA ASN A 59 -0.95 -9.28 -5.53
C ASN A 59 -0.03 -8.05 -5.55
N ASN A 60 -0.49 -6.91 -5.04
CA ASN A 60 0.33 -5.71 -4.91
C ASN A 60 1.47 -5.89 -3.88
N ALA A 61 1.27 -6.70 -2.84
CA ALA A 61 2.32 -7.12 -1.91
C ALA A 61 3.39 -7.95 -2.60
N ARG A 62 2.99 -8.85 -3.51
CA ARG A 62 3.94 -9.66 -4.30
C ARG A 62 4.77 -8.79 -5.24
N LEU A 63 4.14 -7.84 -5.92
CA LEU A 63 4.79 -6.92 -6.86
C LEU A 63 5.63 -5.84 -6.16
N GLY A 64 5.35 -5.51 -4.89
CA GLY A 64 6.09 -4.48 -4.15
C GLY A 64 5.82 -3.07 -4.68
N LEU A 65 4.62 -2.82 -5.21
CA LEU A 65 4.24 -1.52 -5.75
C LEU A 65 4.18 -0.46 -4.65
N ASN A 66 4.65 0.75 -4.96
CA ASN A 66 4.61 1.88 -4.03
C ASN A 66 3.16 2.23 -3.67
N SER A 67 2.75 1.89 -2.45
CA SER A 67 1.39 2.11 -1.93
C SER A 67 1.11 3.56 -1.51
N ILE A 68 2.15 4.39 -1.36
CA ILE A 68 2.05 5.73 -0.77
C ILE A 68 2.23 6.76 -1.89
N HIS A 69 1.15 7.46 -2.23
CA HIS A 69 1.22 8.64 -3.07
C HIS A 69 1.91 9.77 -2.28
N ILE A 70 3.16 10.09 -2.63
CA ILE A 70 3.91 11.16 -1.97
C ILE A 70 3.52 12.51 -2.62
N PRO A 71 2.95 13.47 -1.86
CA PRO A 71 2.59 14.76 -2.41
C PRO A 71 3.83 15.54 -2.85
N ALA A 72 3.73 16.18 -4.03
CA ALA A 72 4.83 16.85 -4.74
C ALA A 72 5.61 17.89 -3.92
N ARG A 73 5.05 18.38 -2.80
CA ARG A 73 5.69 19.33 -1.88
C ARG A 73 6.99 18.82 -1.24
N PHE A 74 7.18 17.51 -1.15
CA PHE A 74 8.44 16.91 -0.66
C PHE A 74 9.48 16.65 -1.76
N ARG A 75 9.10 16.80 -3.04
CA ARG A 75 9.96 16.57 -4.21
C ARG A 75 11.00 17.67 -4.44
N LYS A 76 10.78 18.88 -3.90
CA LYS A 76 11.57 20.10 -4.22
C LYS A 76 12.78 20.39 -3.32
N LYS A 77 12.95 19.71 -2.17
CA LYS A 77 14.04 20.05 -1.23
C LYS A 77 15.43 19.54 -1.64
N GLU A 78 15.55 18.57 -2.54
CA GLU A 78 16.86 18.02 -2.93
C GLU A 78 17.54 18.75 -4.10
N GLY A 79 16.79 19.46 -4.96
CA GLY A 79 17.36 20.18 -6.10
C GLY A 79 18.11 21.47 -5.73
N SER A 80 17.79 22.09 -4.60
CA SER A 80 18.41 23.36 -4.18
C SER A 80 19.72 23.17 -3.40
N ALA A 81 19.88 22.04 -2.70
CA ALA A 81 21.13 21.74 -1.97
C ALA A 81 22.27 21.31 -2.91
N ARG A 82 21.95 20.63 -4.01
CA ARG A 82 22.95 20.13 -4.97
C ARG A 82 23.58 21.23 -5.83
N ASN A 83 22.81 22.27 -6.19
CA ASN A 83 23.33 23.43 -6.94
C ASN A 83 24.19 24.39 -6.10
N LYS A 84 24.12 24.32 -4.76
CA LYS A 84 25.04 25.05 -3.88
C LYS A 84 26.37 24.33 -3.63
N ALA A 85 26.40 23.01 -3.78
CA ALA A 85 27.60 22.19 -3.51
C ALA A 85 28.49 21.95 -4.74
N SER A 86 27.99 22.17 -5.96
CA SER A 86 28.75 22.00 -7.21
C SER A 86 29.25 23.31 -7.82
N GLY A 87 29.16 24.42 -7.07
CA GLY A 87 29.54 25.76 -7.51
C GLY A 87 30.48 26.47 -6.53
N ALA A 88 31.38 25.72 -5.88
CA ALA A 88 32.47 26.22 -5.07
C ALA A 88 33.76 25.49 -5.46
#